data_AF-A0A7V2TAX7-F1
#
_entry.id   AF-A0A7V2TAX7-F1
#
_cell.length_a   1.000
_cell.length_b   1.000
_cell.length_c   1.000
_cell.angle_alpha   90.00
_cell.angle_beta   90.00
_cell.angle_gamma   90.00
#
_symmetry.space_group_name_H-M   'P 1'
#
loop_
_entity.id
_entity.type
_entity.pdbx_description
1 polymer ?
#
loop_
_entity_poly.entity_id
_entity_poly.type
_entity_poly.pdbx_seq_one_letter_code
_entity_poly.pdbx_strand_id
1 'polypeptide(L)'
;MSMPACPPDAPSEDPEAEPPDLLIACTDRLDWPEAAARAHWASLPADPALHRRLLAEIPVLGAIEARLPPDPLPPPATAARILFWNVERLREGPRIAARLAELAPAASLLAEVDLGMARSGNRHTVADLAERLGQGYLFGVEFVELGLGDAEERRRHAGERNLAGLHGNAILSPHVLTRLAMLRLDRGGRWFDGADGERRIGGRMALLAQLEIAGRPVTLVCAHLESHTDPADRRRQMARLLDGIEAYDPEAPVL
;
A
#
# COMPACT_ATOMS: atom_id res chain seq x y z
N MET A 1 5.29 -45.70 -41.83
CA MET A 1 5.97 -44.53 -41.22
C MET A 1 5.15 -43.29 -41.53
N SER A 2 4.44 -42.75 -40.54
CA SER A 2 4.18 -41.30 -40.41
C SER A 2 3.56 -41.09 -39.03
N MET A 3 4.28 -40.40 -38.14
CA MET A 3 3.73 -39.97 -36.85
C MET A 3 2.82 -38.74 -37.06
N PRO A 4 1.75 -38.55 -36.28
CA PRO A 4 1.07 -37.28 -36.24
C PRO A 4 1.92 -36.28 -35.44
N ALA A 5 2.24 -35.15 -36.07
CA ALA A 5 3.01 -34.07 -35.47
C ALA A 5 2.21 -33.41 -34.33
N CYS A 6 2.89 -33.15 -33.22
CA CYS A 6 2.46 -32.24 -32.17
C CYS A 6 2.22 -30.84 -32.78
N PRO A 7 1.18 -30.08 -32.40
CA PRO A 7 1.08 -28.69 -32.78
C PRO A 7 2.23 -27.90 -32.13
N PRO A 8 2.80 -26.88 -32.80
CA PRO A 8 3.83 -26.06 -32.19
C PRO A 8 3.24 -25.28 -31.01
N ASP A 9 3.97 -25.29 -29.90
CA ASP A 9 3.75 -24.40 -28.76
C ASP A 9 3.57 -22.96 -29.27
N ALA A 10 2.46 -22.34 -28.89
CA ALA A 10 2.33 -20.90 -29.05
C ALA A 10 3.22 -20.24 -28.00
N PRO A 11 4.21 -19.41 -28.38
CA PRO A 11 4.89 -18.59 -27.42
C PRO A 11 3.92 -17.51 -26.94
N SER A 12 3.53 -17.56 -25.67
CA SER A 12 2.97 -16.42 -24.96
C SER A 12 4.13 -15.52 -24.56
N GLU A 13 4.48 -14.57 -25.43
CA GLU A 13 5.48 -13.56 -25.12
C GLU A 13 4.91 -12.21 -25.53
N ASP A 14 4.32 -11.51 -24.56
CA ASP A 14 4.10 -10.06 -24.65
C ASP A 14 5.46 -9.43 -24.27
N PRO A 15 6.27 -8.94 -25.23
CA PRO A 15 7.69 -8.65 -25.04
C PRO A 15 7.93 -7.32 -24.29
N GLU A 16 6.87 -6.68 -23.78
CA GLU A 16 6.90 -5.42 -23.02
C GLU A 16 6.46 -5.57 -21.56
N ALA A 17 6.23 -6.79 -21.05
CA ALA A 17 5.92 -6.97 -19.64
C ALA A 17 7.16 -6.64 -18.78
N GLU A 18 7.28 -5.37 -18.34
CA GLU A 18 8.23 -4.98 -17.30
C GLU A 18 8.05 -5.93 -16.11
N PRO A 19 9.13 -6.49 -15.54
CA PRO A 19 9.02 -7.38 -14.39
C PRO A 19 8.26 -6.67 -13.26
N PRO A 20 7.46 -7.41 -12.48
CA PRO A 20 6.65 -6.80 -11.43
C PRO A 20 7.54 -6.03 -10.46
N ASP A 21 7.12 -4.80 -10.17
CA ASP A 21 7.84 -3.87 -9.29
C ASP A 21 7.63 -4.26 -7.82
N LEU A 22 8.18 -5.41 -7.46
CA LEU A 22 8.07 -6.05 -6.16
C LEU A 22 9.23 -5.61 -5.26
N LEU A 23 8.90 -4.80 -4.26
CA LEU A 23 9.82 -4.17 -3.33
C LEU A 23 9.77 -4.92 -1.99
N ILE A 24 10.92 -5.31 -1.46
CA ILE A 24 11.02 -6.12 -0.22
C ILE A 24 11.79 -5.41 0.91
N ALA A 25 12.23 -4.16 0.68
CA ALA A 25 12.98 -3.41 1.68
C ALA A 25 12.06 -3.06 2.86
N CYS A 26 12.48 -3.44 4.07
CA CYS A 26 11.75 -3.20 5.31
C CYS A 26 12.58 -2.35 6.27
N THR A 27 11.91 -1.56 7.09
CA THR A 27 12.50 -0.76 8.17
C THR A 27 11.57 -0.78 9.39
N ASP A 28 12.13 -0.63 10.59
CA ASP A 28 11.35 -0.47 11.82
C ASP A 28 10.65 0.90 11.89
N ARG A 29 11.13 1.87 11.10
CA ARG A 29 10.58 3.22 11.01
C ARG A 29 10.96 3.86 9.68
N LEU A 30 10.00 4.46 9.00
CA LEU A 30 10.26 5.25 7.80
C LEU A 30 10.84 6.61 8.16
N ASP A 31 11.94 6.97 7.51
CA ASP A 31 12.43 8.34 7.46
C ASP A 31 11.68 9.09 6.37
N TRP A 32 10.83 10.05 6.75
CA TRP A 32 10.02 10.82 5.80
C TRP A 32 10.73 12.09 5.33
N PRO A 33 10.37 12.59 4.14
CA PRO A 33 10.95 13.83 3.62
C PRO A 33 10.70 15.00 4.55
N GLU A 34 11.61 15.98 4.56
CA GLU A 34 11.40 17.23 5.28
C GLU A 34 10.35 18.10 4.58
N ALA A 35 9.74 19.02 5.32
CA ALA A 35 8.79 19.99 4.76
C ALA A 35 9.41 20.84 3.65
N ALA A 36 10.70 21.17 3.73
CA ALA A 36 11.41 21.91 2.70
C ALA A 36 11.54 21.11 1.39
N ALA A 37 11.84 19.81 1.46
CA ALA A 37 11.89 18.94 0.29
C ALA A 37 10.52 18.82 -0.38
N ARG A 38 9.45 18.60 0.40
CA ARG A 38 8.08 18.59 -0.14
C ARG A 38 7.69 19.91 -0.79
N ALA A 39 8.02 21.04 -0.15
CA ALA A 39 7.75 22.36 -0.71
C ALA A 39 8.54 22.62 -2.01
N HIS A 40 9.78 22.13 -2.11
CA HIS A 40 10.55 22.17 -3.34
C HIS A 40 9.88 21.35 -4.45
N TRP A 41 9.50 20.10 -4.19
CA TRP A 41 8.82 19.29 -5.20
C TRP A 41 7.47 19.87 -5.62
N ALA A 42 6.76 20.51 -4.70
CA ALA A 42 5.53 21.24 -4.98
C ALA A 42 5.73 22.47 -5.88
N SER A 43 6.95 23.00 -6.04
CA SER A 43 7.23 24.10 -6.96
C SER A 43 7.73 23.65 -8.33
N LEU A 44 8.10 22.37 -8.48
CA LEU A 44 8.56 21.81 -9.75
C LEU A 44 7.41 21.66 -10.77
N PRO A 45 7.71 21.64 -12.08
CA PRO A 45 6.71 21.35 -13.10
C PRO A 45 6.20 19.91 -12.96
N ALA A 46 4.93 19.68 -13.30
CA ALA A 46 4.32 18.36 -13.31
C ALA A 46 4.69 17.58 -14.58
N ASP A 47 5.94 17.13 -14.65
CA ASP A 47 6.48 16.35 -15.77
C ASP A 47 6.49 14.84 -15.43
N PRO A 48 5.98 13.95 -16.32
CA PRO A 48 6.01 12.51 -16.09
C PRO A 48 7.42 11.91 -15.92
N ALA A 49 8.45 12.46 -16.59
CA ALA A 49 9.81 11.97 -16.39
C ALA A 49 10.36 12.35 -15.01
N LEU A 50 10.08 13.57 -14.56
CA LEU A 50 10.36 13.99 -13.19
C LEU A 50 9.63 13.13 -12.16
N HIS A 51 8.34 12.85 -12.34
CA HIS A 51 7.60 11.99 -11.42
C HIS A 51 8.24 10.60 -11.30
N ARG A 52 8.56 9.95 -12.43
CA ARG A 52 9.22 8.63 -12.42
C ARG A 52 10.56 8.67 -11.70
N ARG A 53 11.35 9.73 -11.87
CA ARG A 53 12.61 9.92 -11.15
C ARG A 53 12.37 10.07 -9.64
N LEU A 54 11.43 10.92 -9.24
CA LEU A 54 11.12 11.12 -7.82
C LEU A 54 10.55 9.84 -7.17
N LEU A 55 9.74 9.07 -7.89
CA LEU A 55 9.25 7.77 -7.43
C LEU A 55 10.39 6.80 -7.13
N ALA A 56 11.45 6.80 -7.94
CA ALA A 56 12.63 5.96 -7.74
C ALA A 56 13.59 6.49 -6.66
N GLU A 57 13.71 7.82 -6.51
CA GLU A 57 14.69 8.45 -5.62
C GLU A 57 14.18 8.67 -4.19
N ILE A 58 12.87 8.80 -3.97
CA ILE A 58 12.30 9.05 -2.64
C ILE A 58 12.23 7.74 -1.85
N PRO A 59 13.01 7.57 -0.77
CA PRO A 59 13.17 6.26 -0.12
C PRO A 59 11.88 5.68 0.46
N VAL A 60 10.98 6.53 0.99
CA VAL A 60 9.70 6.06 1.56
C VAL A 60 8.77 5.42 0.54
N LEU A 61 8.97 5.69 -0.76
CA LEU A 61 8.23 5.02 -1.84
C LEU A 61 8.87 3.67 -2.22
N GLY A 62 10.03 3.32 -1.66
CA GLY A 62 10.72 2.06 -1.89
C GLY A 62 10.70 1.08 -0.72
N ALA A 63 10.13 1.47 0.42
CA ALA A 63 10.28 0.74 1.69
C ALA A 63 8.94 0.51 2.42
N ILE A 64 8.93 -0.53 3.25
CA ILE A 64 7.81 -0.92 4.10
C ILE A 64 8.21 -0.66 5.55
N GLU A 65 7.39 0.08 6.30
CA GLU A 65 7.51 0.11 7.76
C GLU A 65 6.91 -1.18 8.31
N ALA A 66 7.65 -1.95 9.09
CA ALA A 66 7.20 -3.22 9.65
C ALA A 66 7.46 -3.26 11.15
N ARG A 67 6.42 -3.60 11.92
CA ARG A 67 6.49 -3.76 13.38
C ARG A 67 5.86 -5.07 13.77
N LEU A 68 6.61 -5.88 14.51
CA LEU A 68 6.09 -7.10 15.11
C LEU A 68 5.07 -6.78 16.22
N PRO A 69 4.06 -7.64 16.42
CA PRO A 69 3.21 -7.53 17.60
C PRO A 69 4.06 -7.69 18.88
N PRO A 70 3.76 -6.94 19.95
CA PRO A 70 4.52 -7.02 21.20
C PRO A 70 4.38 -8.37 21.90
N ASP A 71 3.21 -9.01 21.78
CA ASP A 71 2.93 -10.37 22.25
C ASP A 71 2.24 -11.16 21.12
N PRO A 72 3.02 -11.78 20.21
CA PRO A 72 2.47 -12.45 19.03
C PRO A 72 1.61 -13.66 19.39
N LEU A 73 0.39 -13.71 18.86
CA LEU A 73 -0.45 -14.89 18.94
C LEU A 73 0.04 -15.99 17.97
N PRO A 74 -0.09 -17.28 18.34
CA PRO A 74 0.24 -18.37 17.43
C PRO A 74 -0.64 -18.31 16.18
N PRO A 75 -0.15 -18.79 15.01
CA PRO A 75 -0.94 -18.81 13.78
C PRO A 75 -2.29 -19.52 13.96
N PRO A 76 -3.37 -19.05 13.29
CA PRO A 76 -4.67 -19.70 13.36
C PRO A 76 -4.60 -21.17 12.90
N ALA A 77 -4.97 -22.11 13.78
CA ALA A 77 -4.80 -23.55 13.51
C ALA A 77 -5.82 -24.16 12.54
N THR A 78 -6.94 -23.48 12.25
CA THR A 78 -8.04 -24.03 11.43
C THR A 78 -8.58 -23.05 10.40
N ALA A 79 -9.01 -21.87 10.83
CA ALA A 79 -9.56 -20.84 9.98
C ALA A 79 -9.20 -19.46 10.52
N ALA A 80 -9.22 -18.46 9.63
CA ALA A 80 -8.91 -17.08 9.96
C ALA A 80 -9.99 -16.16 9.40
N ARG A 81 -10.31 -15.09 10.14
CA ARG A 81 -11.10 -13.98 9.62
C ARG A 81 -10.15 -12.91 9.10
N ILE A 82 -10.26 -12.57 7.82
CA ILE A 82 -9.54 -11.46 7.21
C ILE A 82 -10.54 -10.33 6.94
N LEU A 83 -10.15 -9.10 7.24
CA LEU A 83 -10.99 -7.92 7.04
C LEU A 83 -10.28 -6.95 6.11
N PHE A 84 -10.96 -6.51 5.06
CA PHE A 84 -10.52 -5.37 4.25
C PHE A 84 -11.41 -4.15 4.56
N TRP A 85 -10.79 -2.97 4.73
CA TRP A 85 -11.52 -1.74 4.98
C TRP A 85 -10.75 -0.52 4.46
N ASN A 86 -11.35 0.24 3.54
CA ASN A 86 -10.97 1.63 3.31
C ASN A 86 -11.44 2.47 4.52
N VAL A 87 -10.49 2.91 5.33
CA VAL A 87 -10.74 3.54 6.64
C VAL A 87 -10.78 5.06 6.57
N GLU A 88 -10.77 5.64 5.36
CA GLU A 88 -10.86 7.08 5.10
C GLU A 88 -9.95 7.90 6.03
N ARG A 89 -8.65 7.61 5.98
CA ARG A 89 -7.58 8.28 6.74
C ARG A 89 -7.63 8.02 8.25
N LEU A 90 -8.38 7.00 8.70
CA LEU A 90 -8.60 6.67 10.12
C LEU A 90 -9.17 7.83 10.95
N ARG A 91 -10.02 8.68 10.33
CA ARG A 91 -10.64 9.85 10.98
C ARG A 91 -11.35 9.53 12.30
N GLU A 92 -11.99 8.36 12.38
CA GLU A 92 -12.73 7.87 13.55
C GLU A 92 -11.95 6.79 14.34
N GLY A 93 -10.63 6.98 14.49
CA GLY A 93 -9.68 6.01 15.05
C GLY A 93 -10.18 5.20 16.27
N PRO A 94 -10.69 5.82 17.35
CA PRO A 94 -11.20 5.08 18.52
C PRO A 94 -12.39 4.14 18.20
N ARG A 95 -13.29 4.55 17.31
CA ARG A 95 -14.46 3.73 16.92
C ARG A 95 -14.04 2.58 16.02
N ILE A 96 -13.12 2.85 15.08
CA ILE A 96 -12.54 1.83 14.20
C ILE A 96 -11.80 0.79 15.04
N ALA A 97 -10.96 1.22 15.98
CA ALA A 97 -10.27 0.34 16.91
C ALA A 97 -11.23 -0.51 17.76
N ALA A 98 -12.30 0.08 18.29
CA ALA A 98 -13.33 -0.68 19.01
C ALA A 98 -13.98 -1.75 18.13
N ARG A 99 -14.29 -1.41 16.86
CA ARG A 99 -14.89 -2.35 15.91
C ARG A 99 -13.94 -3.48 15.52
N LEU A 100 -12.66 -3.18 15.29
CA LEU A 100 -11.64 -4.18 15.01
C LEU A 100 -11.43 -5.12 16.19
N ALA A 101 -11.44 -4.60 17.43
CA ALA A 101 -11.36 -5.43 18.64
C ALA A 101 -12.57 -6.37 18.79
N GLU A 102 -13.79 -5.90 18.48
CA GLU A 102 -15.00 -6.73 18.50
C GLU A 102 -14.96 -7.83 17.42
N LEU A 103 -14.52 -7.49 16.21
CA LEU A 103 -14.44 -8.43 15.10
C LEU A 103 -13.28 -9.42 15.23
N ALA A 104 -12.21 -9.05 15.95
CA ALA A 104 -11.00 -9.83 16.17
C ALA A 104 -10.51 -10.58 14.92
N PRO A 105 -10.26 -9.87 13.79
CA PRO A 105 -9.71 -10.51 12.60
C PRO A 105 -8.27 -10.96 12.85
N ALA A 106 -7.86 -12.05 12.19
CA ALA A 106 -6.48 -12.50 12.17
C ALA A 106 -5.58 -11.54 11.38
N ALA A 107 -6.13 -10.80 10.42
CA ALA A 107 -5.48 -9.66 9.80
C ALA A 107 -6.49 -8.61 9.32
N SER A 108 -6.12 -7.34 9.42
CA SER A 108 -6.86 -6.19 8.90
C SER A 108 -6.07 -5.52 7.78
N LEU A 109 -6.63 -5.53 6.57
CA LEU A 109 -6.11 -4.90 5.36
C LEU A 109 -6.76 -3.52 5.24
N LEU A 110 -6.00 -2.48 5.62
CA LEU A 110 -6.52 -1.12 5.73
C LEU A 110 -6.01 -0.26 4.58
N ALA A 111 -6.93 0.26 3.78
CA ALA A 111 -6.63 1.23 2.73
C ALA A 111 -6.91 2.66 3.20
N GLU A 112 -6.21 3.61 2.59
CA GLU A 112 -6.29 5.05 2.92
C GLU A 112 -5.95 5.34 4.38
N VAL A 113 -4.69 5.15 4.75
CA VAL A 113 -4.16 5.51 6.07
C VAL A 113 -3.08 6.56 5.94
N ASP A 114 -2.96 7.42 6.96
CA ASP A 114 -2.04 8.56 6.94
C ASP A 114 -0.91 8.40 7.96
N LEU A 115 0.25 8.97 7.62
CA LEU A 115 1.35 9.26 8.54
C LEU A 115 1.72 10.74 8.42
N GLY A 116 1.58 11.46 9.53
CA GLY A 116 2.01 12.86 9.66
C GLY A 116 1.28 13.82 8.72
N MET A 117 0.00 13.57 8.45
CA MET A 117 -0.91 14.48 7.75
C MET A 117 -1.69 15.35 8.74
N ALA A 118 -1.84 16.65 8.47
CA ALA A 118 -2.58 17.59 9.32
C ALA A 118 -4.04 17.14 9.53
N ARG A 119 -4.69 16.69 8.45
CA ARG A 119 -6.06 16.12 8.45
C ARG A 119 -6.27 14.92 9.38
N SER A 120 -5.18 14.29 9.78
CA SER A 120 -5.15 13.10 10.65
C SER A 120 -4.38 13.39 11.95
N GLY A 121 -4.33 14.67 12.34
CA GLY A 121 -3.72 15.13 13.59
C GLY A 121 -2.19 15.04 13.61
N ASN A 122 -1.54 14.94 12.46
CA ASN A 122 -0.09 14.78 12.32
C ASN A 122 0.48 13.57 13.08
N ARG A 123 -0.32 12.51 13.24
CA ARG A 123 0.09 11.26 13.91
C ARG A 123 0.41 10.16 12.91
N HIS A 124 1.00 9.06 13.40
CA HIS A 124 1.06 7.82 12.65
C HIS A 124 -0.19 7.00 12.96
N THR A 125 -1.23 7.15 12.14
CA THR A 125 -2.57 6.60 12.43
C THR A 125 -2.58 5.08 12.60
N VAL A 126 -1.78 4.36 11.80
CA VAL A 126 -1.62 2.90 11.88
C VAL A 126 -0.89 2.49 13.16
N ALA A 127 0.20 3.17 13.54
CA ALA A 127 0.93 2.85 14.76
C ALA A 127 0.06 3.09 16.01
N ASP A 128 -0.67 4.21 16.07
CA ASP A 128 -1.63 4.50 17.15
C ASP A 128 -2.70 3.39 17.26
N LEU A 129 -3.22 2.93 16.12
CA LEU A 129 -4.22 1.86 16.06
C LEU A 129 -3.64 0.52 16.52
N ALA A 130 -2.45 0.18 16.03
CA ALA A 130 -1.75 -1.06 16.35
C ALA A 130 -1.40 -1.13 17.85
N GLU A 131 -0.91 -0.03 18.42
CA GLU A 131 -0.64 0.09 19.86
C GLU A 131 -1.93 -0.16 20.67
N ARG A 132 -3.03 0.47 20.29
CA ARG A 132 -4.33 0.31 20.97
C ARG A 132 -4.87 -1.12 20.90
N LEU A 133 -4.55 -1.85 19.83
CA LEU A 133 -5.01 -3.23 19.61
C LEU A 133 -4.01 -4.27 20.10
N GLY A 134 -2.79 -3.88 20.50
CA GLY A 134 -1.70 -4.81 20.82
C GLY A 134 -1.22 -5.62 19.61
N GLN A 135 -1.29 -5.04 18.40
CA GLN A 135 -0.99 -5.71 17.14
C GLN A 135 0.33 -5.22 16.54
N GLY A 136 0.90 -6.04 15.66
CA GLY A 136 1.93 -5.62 14.71
C GLY A 136 1.29 -4.99 13.48
N TYR A 137 2.11 -4.34 12.67
CA TYR A 137 1.63 -3.75 11.42
C TYR A 137 2.70 -3.69 10.34
N LEU A 138 2.23 -3.58 9.10
CA LEU A 138 2.95 -3.14 7.92
C LEU A 138 2.34 -1.83 7.45
N PHE A 139 3.16 -0.87 7.04
CA PHE A 139 2.70 0.35 6.39
C PHE A 139 3.53 0.61 5.13
N GLY A 140 2.84 0.81 4.01
CA GLY A 140 3.40 1.08 2.70
C GLY A 140 2.86 2.40 2.17
N VAL A 141 3.74 3.21 1.59
CA VAL A 141 3.38 4.56 1.11
C VAL A 141 2.92 4.48 -0.34
N GLU A 142 1.66 4.83 -0.60
CA GLU A 142 1.18 5.10 -1.96
C GLU A 142 1.71 6.45 -2.44
N PHE A 143 1.59 7.48 -1.59
CA PHE A 143 1.82 8.86 -1.96
C PHE A 143 2.55 9.67 -0.89
N VAL A 144 3.47 10.51 -1.35
CA VAL A 144 3.91 11.72 -0.65
C VAL A 144 3.00 12.87 -1.05
N GLU A 145 2.23 13.37 -0.09
CA GLU A 145 1.29 14.48 -0.24
C GLU A 145 2.04 15.82 -0.28
N LEU A 146 1.85 16.57 -1.36
CA LEU A 146 2.44 17.91 -1.56
C LEU A 146 1.50 19.04 -1.10
N GLY A 147 0.29 18.68 -0.65
CA GLY A 147 -0.70 19.59 -0.08
C GLY A 147 -1.33 19.02 1.19
N LEU A 148 -2.37 19.68 1.70
CA LEU A 148 -3.09 19.25 2.91
C LEU A 148 -4.21 18.22 2.64
N GLY A 149 -4.25 17.69 1.41
CA GLY A 149 -5.32 16.83 0.93
C GLY A 149 -6.30 17.56 0.01
N ASP A 150 -7.55 17.11 -0.01
CA ASP A 150 -8.58 17.58 -0.94
C ASP A 150 -9.02 19.04 -0.68
N ALA A 151 -9.94 19.55 -1.50
CA ALA A 151 -10.37 20.95 -1.42
C ALA A 151 -11.04 21.30 -0.08
N GLU A 152 -11.75 20.36 0.55
CA GLU A 152 -12.36 20.57 1.87
C GLU A 152 -11.29 20.52 2.96
N GLU A 153 -10.40 19.53 2.90
CA GLU A 153 -9.31 19.37 3.86
C GLU A 153 -8.38 20.58 3.87
N ARG A 154 -8.04 21.13 2.71
CA ARG A 154 -7.26 22.38 2.61
C ARG A 154 -7.95 23.57 3.28
N ARG A 155 -9.28 23.67 3.18
CA ARG A 155 -10.03 24.75 3.85
C ARG A 155 -10.04 24.53 5.36
N ARG A 156 -10.30 23.30 5.80
CA ARG A 156 -10.42 22.94 7.22
C ARG A 156 -9.09 23.09 7.97
N HIS A 157 -7.99 22.72 7.32
CA HIS A 157 -6.64 22.72 7.90
C HIS A 157 -5.79 23.89 7.39
N ALA A 158 -6.43 24.98 6.95
CA ALA A 158 -5.73 26.14 6.42
C ALA A 158 -4.74 26.72 7.47
N GLY A 159 -3.49 26.91 7.06
CA GLY A 159 -2.41 27.38 7.94
C GLY A 159 -1.68 26.28 8.72
N GLU A 160 -2.21 25.05 8.75
CA GLU A 160 -1.50 23.89 9.28
C GLU A 160 -0.45 23.36 8.29
N ARG A 161 0.37 22.41 8.76
CA ARG A 161 1.41 21.77 7.97
C ARG A 161 1.41 20.27 8.25
N ASN A 162 1.68 19.48 7.23
CA ASN A 162 1.99 18.06 7.38
C ASN A 162 3.39 17.89 7.95
N LEU A 163 3.55 17.07 8.98
CA LEU A 163 4.86 16.68 9.51
C LEU A 163 5.60 15.76 8.51
N ALA A 164 4.95 14.66 8.11
CA ALA A 164 5.54 13.67 7.21
C ALA A 164 4.89 13.68 5.82
N GLY A 165 3.58 13.90 5.75
CA GLY A 165 2.88 14.03 4.47
C GLY A 165 2.75 12.71 3.71
N LEU A 166 2.51 11.59 4.38
CA LEU A 166 2.45 10.27 3.74
C LEU A 166 1.04 9.69 3.80
N HIS A 167 0.63 9.05 2.70
CA HIS A 167 -0.64 8.35 2.54
C HIS A 167 -0.41 6.98 1.91
N GLY A 168 -1.13 5.96 2.36
CA GLY A 168 -1.03 4.64 1.75
C GLY A 168 -1.89 3.57 2.40
N ASN A 169 -1.34 2.35 2.45
CA ASN A 169 -2.04 1.14 2.88
C ASN A 169 -1.32 0.48 4.06
N ALA A 170 -2.04 -0.33 4.83
CA ALA A 170 -1.49 -1.06 5.95
C ALA A 170 -2.08 -2.47 6.11
N ILE A 171 -1.29 -3.37 6.71
CA ILE A 171 -1.75 -4.67 7.18
C ILE A 171 -1.48 -4.75 8.68
N LEU A 172 -2.51 -4.92 9.52
CA LEU A 172 -2.36 -5.14 10.96
C LEU A 172 -2.67 -6.60 11.30
N SER A 173 -1.91 -7.18 12.24
CA SER A 173 -2.17 -8.55 12.71
C SER A 173 -1.66 -8.75 14.14
N PRO A 174 -2.37 -9.54 14.98
CA PRO A 174 -1.83 -10.02 16.24
C PRO A 174 -0.84 -11.20 16.03
N HIS A 175 -0.70 -11.71 14.81
CA HIS A 175 0.21 -12.79 14.46
C HIS A 175 1.47 -12.24 13.76
N VAL A 176 2.53 -13.04 13.73
CA VAL A 176 3.73 -12.69 12.93
C VAL A 176 3.42 -12.86 11.45
N LEU A 177 3.59 -11.78 10.69
CA LEU A 177 3.53 -11.79 9.23
C LEU A 177 4.93 -12.05 8.66
N THR A 178 5.00 -12.77 7.55
CA THR A 178 6.27 -13.17 6.91
C THR A 178 6.28 -12.81 5.43
N ARG A 179 7.46 -12.91 4.78
CA ARG A 179 7.66 -12.58 3.35
C ARG A 179 7.03 -11.24 2.97
N LEU A 180 7.45 -10.16 3.60
CA LEU A 180 6.83 -8.85 3.38
C LEU A 180 7.21 -8.29 2.00
N ALA A 181 6.25 -7.75 1.27
CA ALA A 181 6.50 -7.09 0.00
C ALA A 181 5.50 -5.96 -0.30
N MET A 182 5.90 -5.07 -1.21
CA MET A 182 5.10 -3.98 -1.74
C MET A 182 5.19 -4.02 -3.26
N LEU A 183 4.06 -4.02 -3.93
CA LEU A 183 3.98 -4.04 -5.39
C LEU A 183 3.45 -2.70 -5.91
N ARG A 184 4.19 -2.02 -6.80
CA ARG A 184 3.66 -0.82 -7.49
C ARG A 184 2.71 -1.21 -8.61
N LEU A 185 1.49 -0.69 -8.56
CA LEU A 185 0.46 -0.90 -9.58
C LEU A 185 0.47 0.21 -10.63
N ASP A 186 0.89 1.42 -10.24
CA ASP A 186 0.96 2.58 -11.10
C ASP A 186 2.26 3.37 -10.93
N ARG A 187 2.82 3.82 -12.06
CA ARG A 187 4.02 4.67 -12.17
C ARG A 187 3.77 5.91 -13.06
N GLY A 188 2.53 6.14 -13.48
CA GLY A 188 2.14 7.14 -14.47
C GLY A 188 2.04 8.57 -13.92
N GLY A 189 2.02 8.74 -12.59
CA GLY A 189 2.08 10.06 -11.97
C GLY A 189 0.85 10.92 -12.19
N ARG A 190 -0.33 10.31 -12.37
CA ARG A 190 -1.62 11.00 -12.55
C ARG A 190 -1.84 12.12 -11.54
N TRP A 191 -1.49 11.87 -10.28
CA TRP A 191 -1.70 12.83 -9.19
C TRP A 191 -0.64 13.92 -9.09
N PHE A 192 0.39 13.92 -9.95
CA PHE A 192 1.53 14.83 -9.81
C PHE A 192 1.25 16.25 -10.27
N ASP A 193 0.29 16.45 -11.17
CA ASP A 193 -0.15 17.77 -11.64
C ASP A 193 -1.16 18.46 -10.71
N GLY A 194 -1.84 17.69 -9.86
CA GLY A 194 -2.87 18.19 -8.97
C GLY A 194 -4.20 18.52 -9.66
N ALA A 195 -4.42 18.06 -10.89
CA ALA A 195 -5.64 18.34 -11.66
C ALA A 195 -6.90 17.81 -10.95
N ASP A 196 -6.80 16.67 -10.28
CA ASP A 196 -7.89 16.07 -9.48
C ASP A 196 -7.99 16.67 -8.06
N GLY A 197 -7.38 17.84 -7.85
CA GLY A 197 -7.49 18.61 -6.61
C GLY A 197 -6.48 18.22 -5.54
N GLU A 198 -5.73 17.13 -5.69
CA GLU A 198 -4.67 16.73 -4.77
C GLU A 198 -3.36 16.52 -5.54
N ARG A 199 -2.27 17.12 -5.06
CA ARG A 199 -0.97 17.02 -5.72
C ARG A 199 -0.06 16.07 -4.95
N ARG A 200 0.41 15.00 -5.60
CA ARG A 200 1.09 13.88 -4.95
C ARG A 200 2.23 13.33 -5.79
N ILE A 201 3.27 12.83 -5.14
CA ILE A 201 4.30 11.98 -5.77
C ILE A 201 4.03 10.55 -5.31
N GLY A 202 4.11 9.58 -6.22
CA GLY A 202 3.77 8.20 -5.91
C GLY A 202 2.77 7.60 -6.90
N GLY A 203 2.14 6.52 -6.48
CA GLY A 203 1.19 5.75 -7.28
C GLY A 203 0.58 4.63 -6.46
N ARG A 204 -0.52 4.07 -6.97
CA ARG A 204 -1.20 2.94 -6.35
C ARG A 204 -0.25 1.77 -6.13
N MET A 205 -0.42 1.09 -5.01
CA MET A 205 0.42 -0.02 -4.60
C MET A 205 -0.39 -1.08 -3.83
N ALA A 206 0.09 -2.31 -3.81
CA ALA A 206 -0.44 -3.39 -2.98
C ALA A 206 0.60 -3.85 -1.95
N LEU A 207 0.19 -3.98 -0.68
CA LEU A 207 1.03 -4.63 0.34
C LEU A 207 0.75 -6.12 0.31
N LEU A 208 1.80 -6.92 0.37
CA LEU A 208 1.73 -8.38 0.41
C LEU A 208 2.47 -8.88 1.65
N ALA A 209 1.87 -9.85 2.33
CA ALA A 209 2.53 -10.60 3.39
C ALA A 209 1.88 -11.96 3.56
N GLN A 210 2.63 -12.94 4.05
CA GLN A 210 2.11 -14.26 4.37
C GLN A 210 1.76 -14.39 5.85
N LEU A 211 0.59 -14.96 6.08
CA LEU A 211 0.12 -15.45 7.38
C LEU A 211 -0.04 -16.96 7.29
N GLU A 212 0.55 -17.68 8.23
CA GLU A 212 0.29 -19.12 8.42
C GLU A 212 -1.17 -19.33 8.87
N ILE A 213 -1.93 -20.14 8.14
CA ILE A 213 -3.32 -20.52 8.48
C ILE A 213 -3.45 -22.03 8.26
N ALA A 214 -3.85 -22.76 9.29
CA ALA A 214 -3.97 -24.21 9.27
C ALA A 214 -2.71 -24.94 8.76
N GLY A 215 -1.53 -24.43 9.13
CA GLY A 215 -0.22 -25.00 8.77
C GLY A 215 0.19 -24.77 7.33
N ARG A 216 -0.38 -23.74 6.67
CA ARG A 216 -0.01 -23.34 5.31
C ARG A 216 0.16 -21.82 5.23
N PRO A 217 1.13 -21.30 4.47
CA PRO A 217 1.20 -19.88 4.20
C PRO A 217 0.05 -19.46 3.29
N VAL A 218 -0.62 -18.36 3.65
CA VAL A 218 -1.63 -17.69 2.83
C VAL A 218 -1.18 -16.25 2.62
N THR A 219 -1.10 -15.84 1.36
CA THR A 219 -0.72 -14.48 0.96
C THR A 219 -1.91 -13.54 1.17
N LEU A 220 -1.71 -12.49 1.95
CA LEU A 220 -2.67 -11.42 2.16
C LEU A 220 -2.28 -10.23 1.30
N VAL A 221 -3.23 -9.68 0.55
CA VAL A 221 -3.00 -8.56 -0.36
C VAL A 221 -3.88 -7.37 0.00
N CYS A 222 -3.27 -6.30 0.52
CA CYS A 222 -3.97 -5.04 0.72
C CYS A 222 -3.73 -4.12 -0.48
N ALA A 223 -4.71 -4.01 -1.37
CA ALA A 223 -4.66 -3.17 -2.56
C ALA A 223 -5.79 -2.12 -2.59
N HIS A 224 -5.49 -0.96 -3.16
CA HIS A 224 -6.47 0.08 -3.45
C HIS A 224 -6.25 0.58 -4.88
N LEU A 225 -7.21 0.29 -5.78
CA LEU A 225 -7.11 0.66 -7.19
C LEU A 225 -7.50 2.13 -7.41
N GLU A 226 -7.15 2.68 -8.57
CA GLU A 226 -7.42 4.08 -8.87
C GLU A 226 -8.92 4.38 -9.01
N SER A 227 -9.37 5.40 -8.28
CA SER A 227 -10.75 5.88 -8.23
C SER A 227 -11.04 6.94 -9.29
N HIS A 228 -10.05 7.75 -9.67
CA HIS A 228 -10.19 8.86 -10.63
C HIS A 228 -9.72 8.45 -12.04
N THR A 229 -10.21 7.30 -12.53
CA THR A 229 -9.83 6.76 -13.84
C THR A 229 -10.92 5.88 -14.46
N ASP A 230 -10.67 5.41 -15.68
CA ASP A 230 -11.56 4.52 -16.43
C ASP A 230 -11.39 3.03 -16.06
N PRO A 231 -12.36 2.17 -16.41
CA PRO A 231 -12.25 0.73 -16.16
C PRO A 231 -11.05 0.04 -16.84
N ALA A 232 -10.55 0.57 -17.96
CA ALA A 232 -9.43 -0.03 -18.67
C ALA A 232 -8.11 0.17 -17.90
N ASP A 233 -7.96 1.30 -17.23
CA ASP A 233 -6.83 1.59 -16.33
C ASP A 233 -6.85 0.70 -15.09
N ARG A 234 -8.01 0.57 -14.43
CA ARG A 234 -8.16 -0.38 -13.30
C ARG A 234 -7.90 -1.82 -13.72
N ARG A 235 -8.28 -2.21 -14.95
CA ARG A 235 -7.94 -3.53 -15.50
C ARG A 235 -6.43 -3.71 -15.66
N ARG A 236 -5.69 -2.70 -16.11
CA ARG A 236 -4.22 -2.76 -16.16
C ARG A 236 -3.60 -2.89 -14.77
N GLN A 237 -4.13 -2.17 -13.79
CA GLN A 237 -3.68 -2.28 -12.40
C GLN A 237 -3.97 -3.68 -11.83
N MET A 238 -5.13 -4.27 -12.14
CA MET A 238 -5.47 -5.63 -11.74
C MET A 238 -4.56 -6.67 -12.42
N ALA A 239 -4.27 -6.51 -13.71
CA ALA A 239 -3.33 -7.40 -14.40
C ALA A 239 -1.95 -7.38 -13.73
N ARG A 240 -1.40 -6.18 -13.48
CA ARG A 240 -0.13 -6.02 -12.74
C ARG A 240 -0.18 -6.63 -11.35
N LEU A 241 -1.30 -6.52 -10.66
CA LEU A 241 -1.48 -7.14 -9.35
C LEU A 241 -1.40 -8.66 -9.44
N LEU A 242 -2.09 -9.28 -10.40
CA LEU A 242 -2.07 -10.73 -10.61
C LEU A 242 -0.68 -11.22 -11.01
N ASP A 243 0.00 -10.52 -11.93
CA ASP A 243 1.38 -10.85 -12.32
C ASP A 243 2.35 -10.74 -11.13
N GLY A 244 2.17 -9.73 -10.28
CA GLY A 244 2.99 -9.54 -9.09
C GLY A 244 2.69 -10.57 -7.98
N ILE A 245 1.44 -11.03 -7.86
CA ILE A 245 1.06 -12.13 -6.97
C ILE A 245 1.74 -13.43 -7.42
N GLU A 246 1.68 -13.75 -8.71
CA GLU A 246 2.33 -14.92 -9.30
C GLU A 246 3.86 -14.89 -9.08
N ALA A 247 4.48 -13.72 -9.30
CA ALA A 247 5.92 -13.56 -9.07
C ALA A 247 6.31 -13.61 -7.58
N TYR A 248 5.40 -13.23 -6.68
CA TYR A 248 5.64 -13.23 -5.23
C TYR A 248 5.62 -14.64 -4.65
N ASP A 249 4.59 -15.43 -4.98
CA ASP A 249 4.46 -16.84 -4.63
C ASP A 249 3.34 -17.49 -5.48
N PRO A 250 3.68 -18.31 -6.49
CA PRO A 250 2.70 -18.90 -7.39
C PRO A 250 1.90 -20.06 -6.76
N GLU A 251 2.35 -20.59 -5.62
CA GLU A 251 1.75 -21.79 -5.00
C GLU A 251 0.85 -21.45 -3.80
N ALA A 252 1.13 -20.34 -3.11
CA ALA A 252 0.38 -19.94 -1.93
C ALA A 252 -1.05 -19.46 -2.30
N PRO A 253 -2.09 -19.91 -1.57
CA PRO A 253 -3.42 -19.31 -1.68
C PRO A 253 -3.37 -17.81 -1.36
N VAL A 254 -4.19 -17.01 -2.05
CA VAL A 254 -4.17 -15.54 -1.95
C VAL A 254 -5.55 -15.00 -1.56
N LEU A 255 -5.56 -14.00 -0.69
CA LEU A 255 -6.74 -13.25 -0.22
C LEU A 255 -6.57 -11.75 -0.40
#